data_AF-A0A833GQY8-F1
#
_entry.id   AF-A0A833GQY8-F1
#
_cell.length_a   1.000
_cell.length_b   1.000
_cell.length_c   1.000
_cell.angle_alpha   90.00
_cell.angle_beta   90.00
_cell.angle_gamma   90.00
#
_symmetry.space_group_name_H-M   'P 1'
#
loop_
_entity.id
_entity.type
_entity.pdbx_description
1 polymer ?
#
loop_
_entity_poly.entity_id
_entity_poly.type
_entity_poly.pdbx_seq_one_letter_code
_entity_poly.pdbx_strand_id
1 'polypeptide(L)'
;MSTINHAVWKGLCLLPLWFLATGHAQAQTVDRPAIKVGDRWKYEQRDSYTNQVTGQREIIITAVSEARIEATDNGGKAIYSPDMNPEETPESRFEPTAAALRFPFSKGDKWSWNGKVHLKATGMMLTNQYEMTVNGQESVTVKAGSFDTYKLVMQGYINTDRSSRPFTRTYWYAPSARGFVRIVNEDRASPWQMELQELALTQ
;
A
#
# COMPACT_ATOMS: atom_id res chain seq x y z
N MET A 1 9.51 -85.17 -35.19
CA MET A 1 8.32 -84.44 -34.72
C MET A 1 8.79 -83.13 -34.13
N SER A 2 8.68 -82.04 -34.89
CA SER A 2 9.19 -80.71 -34.51
C SER A 2 8.05 -79.71 -34.68
N THR A 3 7.66 -79.07 -33.59
CA THR A 3 6.69 -77.97 -33.51
C THR A 3 7.38 -76.66 -33.84
N ILE A 4 6.76 -75.85 -34.71
CA ILE A 4 7.17 -74.45 -34.99
C ILE A 4 6.06 -73.55 -34.46
N ASN A 5 6.42 -72.65 -33.53
CA ASN A 5 5.54 -71.66 -32.93
C ASN A 5 5.40 -70.42 -33.81
N HIS A 6 4.17 -69.91 -33.92
CA HIS A 6 3.82 -68.63 -34.52
C HIS A 6 4.21 -67.48 -33.58
N ALA A 7 4.94 -66.47 -34.08
CA ALA A 7 5.13 -65.20 -33.40
C ALA A 7 4.12 -64.16 -33.93
N VAL A 8 3.31 -63.63 -33.03
CA VAL A 8 2.32 -62.58 -33.29
C VAL A 8 2.97 -61.21 -33.11
N TRP A 9 2.94 -60.39 -34.16
CA TRP A 9 3.35 -58.98 -34.16
C TRP A 9 2.23 -58.14 -33.52
N LYS A 10 2.48 -57.50 -32.36
CA LYS A 10 1.60 -56.48 -31.79
C LYS A 10 2.19 -55.09 -32.06
N GLY A 11 1.52 -54.31 -32.91
CA GLY A 11 1.84 -52.91 -33.16
C GLY A 11 1.52 -52.06 -31.93
N LEU A 12 2.47 -51.21 -31.55
CA LEU A 12 2.35 -50.27 -30.44
C LEU A 12 1.92 -48.90 -31.01
N CYS A 13 0.69 -48.47 -30.72
CA CYS A 13 0.23 -47.11 -30.99
C CYS A 13 0.81 -46.16 -29.93
N LEU A 14 1.58 -45.15 -30.36
CA LEU A 14 2.04 -44.04 -29.52
C LEU A 14 1.09 -42.85 -29.72
N LEU A 15 0.39 -42.45 -28.66
CA LEU A 15 -0.34 -41.18 -28.58
C LEU A 15 0.53 -40.14 -27.86
N PRO A 16 0.68 -38.91 -28.38
CA PRO A 16 1.39 -37.85 -27.67
C PRO A 16 0.47 -37.23 -26.60
N LEU A 17 0.85 -37.36 -25.33
CA LEU A 17 0.27 -36.56 -24.23
C LEU A 17 0.77 -35.12 -24.34
N TRP A 18 -0.13 -34.20 -24.69
CA TRP A 18 0.10 -32.77 -24.54
C TRP A 18 -0.10 -32.40 -23.07
N PHE A 19 1.00 -32.16 -22.35
CA PHE A 19 0.95 -31.51 -21.04
C PHE A 19 0.60 -30.03 -21.26
N LEU A 20 -0.67 -29.68 -21.07
CA LEU A 20 -1.09 -28.30 -20.82
C LEU A 20 -0.57 -27.93 -19.43
N ALA A 21 0.60 -27.28 -19.37
CA ALA A 21 1.08 -26.64 -18.17
C ALA A 21 0.15 -25.45 -17.85
N THR A 22 -0.86 -25.67 -17.02
CA THR A 22 -1.63 -24.60 -16.39
C THR A 22 -0.74 -23.93 -15.35
N GLY A 23 0.07 -22.98 -15.81
CA GLY A 23 0.77 -22.04 -14.94
C GLY A 23 -0.26 -21.27 -14.13
N HIS A 24 -0.51 -21.71 -12.90
CA HIS A 24 -1.22 -20.90 -11.93
C HIS A 24 -0.28 -19.73 -11.63
N ALA A 25 -0.60 -18.54 -12.16
CA ALA A 25 0.08 -17.32 -11.76
C ALA A 25 -0.18 -17.14 -10.26
N GLN A 26 0.78 -17.56 -9.44
CA GLN A 26 0.71 -17.38 -8.01
C GLN A 26 0.72 -15.88 -7.73
N ALA A 27 -0.36 -15.36 -7.15
CA ALA A 27 -0.45 -13.94 -6.83
C ALA A 27 0.70 -13.57 -5.90
N GLN A 28 1.57 -12.64 -6.32
CA GLN A 28 2.70 -12.20 -5.51
C GLN A 28 2.18 -11.43 -4.29
N THR A 29 2.39 -12.01 -3.10
CA THR A 29 2.08 -11.37 -1.82
C THR A 29 3.17 -10.37 -1.45
N VAL A 30 2.75 -9.31 -0.77
CA VAL A 30 3.61 -8.30 -0.17
C VAL A 30 3.57 -8.51 1.32
N ASP A 31 4.70 -8.89 1.89
CA ASP A 31 4.85 -9.04 3.32
C ASP A 31 5.09 -7.68 3.99
N ARG A 32 4.83 -7.64 5.30
CA ARG A 32 5.13 -6.47 6.12
C ARG A 32 6.62 -6.16 6.08
N PRO A 33 7.03 -4.92 5.75
CA PRO A 33 8.44 -4.56 5.74
C PRO A 33 9.01 -4.53 7.17
N ALA A 34 10.30 -4.84 7.30
CA ALA A 34 11.03 -4.60 8.54
C ALA A 34 11.41 -3.11 8.64
N ILE A 35 10.60 -2.33 9.36
CA ILE A 35 10.88 -0.92 9.65
C ILE A 35 11.99 -0.81 10.71
N LYS A 36 12.91 0.13 10.51
CA LYS A 36 14.06 0.33 11.40
C LYS A 36 14.14 1.76 11.90
N VAL A 37 14.68 1.92 13.12
CA VAL A 37 15.05 3.24 13.65
C VAL A 37 16.02 3.90 12.67
N GLY A 38 15.77 5.18 12.35
CA GLY A 38 16.53 5.93 11.36
C GLY A 38 16.00 5.85 9.93
N ASP A 39 15.07 4.94 9.62
CA ASP A 39 14.38 4.96 8.32
C ASP A 39 13.70 6.34 8.14
N ARG A 40 13.89 6.94 6.97
CA ARG A 40 13.45 8.30 6.65
C ARG A 40 12.86 8.40 5.25
N TRP A 41 11.74 9.10 5.16
CA TRP A 41 11.08 9.47 3.91
C TRP A 41 10.82 10.97 3.87
N LYS A 42 11.19 11.62 2.77
CA LYS A 42 10.86 13.02 2.53
C LYS A 42 10.02 13.16 1.27
N TYR A 43 8.93 13.88 1.38
CA TYR A 43 7.94 14.10 0.34
C TYR A 43 7.83 15.58 0.00
N GLU A 44 7.50 15.85 -1.26
CA GLU A 44 7.03 17.15 -1.73
C GLU A 44 5.54 17.05 -1.97
N GLN A 45 4.77 17.95 -1.38
CA GLN A 45 3.34 18.07 -1.61
C GLN A 45 3.07 19.15 -2.65
N ARG A 46 2.16 18.85 -3.58
CA ARG A 46 1.70 19.76 -4.61
C ARG A 46 0.19 19.81 -4.64
N ASP A 47 -0.36 20.98 -4.99
CA ASP A 47 -1.76 21.11 -5.39
C ASP A 47 -1.95 20.37 -6.73
N SER A 48 -2.96 19.51 -6.83
CA SER A 48 -3.12 18.64 -8.02
C SER A 48 -3.66 19.38 -9.24
N TYR A 49 -4.28 20.56 -9.08
CA TYR A 49 -4.81 21.33 -10.21
C TYR A 49 -3.76 22.24 -10.83
N THR A 50 -2.99 22.92 -9.98
CA THR A 50 -2.01 23.92 -10.38
C THR A 50 -0.58 23.38 -10.46
N ASN A 51 -0.35 22.19 -9.88
CA ASN A 51 0.96 21.56 -9.73
C ASN A 51 1.97 22.39 -8.90
N GLN A 52 1.50 23.42 -8.19
CA GLN A 52 2.34 24.25 -7.33
C GLN A 52 2.74 23.49 -6.08
N VAL A 53 3.99 23.68 -5.62
CA VAL A 53 4.45 23.13 -4.33
C VAL A 53 3.70 23.82 -3.20
N THR A 54 3.02 23.03 -2.37
CA THR A 54 2.24 23.51 -1.22
C THR A 54 2.84 23.09 0.12
N GLY A 55 3.83 22.19 0.12
CA GLY A 55 4.50 21.80 1.35
C GLY A 55 5.53 20.70 1.16
N GLN A 56 6.12 20.31 2.28
CA GLN A 56 6.98 19.15 2.40
C GLN A 56 6.57 18.33 3.62
N ARG A 57 6.86 17.03 3.58
CA ARG A 57 6.65 16.13 4.70
C ARG A 57 7.88 15.28 4.91
N GLU A 58 8.39 15.21 6.12
CA GLU A 58 9.53 14.37 6.49
C GLU A 58 9.17 13.46 7.65
N ILE A 59 9.23 12.16 7.42
CA ILE A 59 8.98 11.12 8.43
C ILE A 59 10.31 10.49 8.80
N ILE A 60 10.62 10.38 10.09
CA ILE A 60 11.84 9.74 10.61
C ILE A 60 11.47 8.80 11.74
N ILE A 61 11.84 7.52 11.64
CA ILE A 61 11.57 6.54 12.70
C ILE A 61 12.51 6.72 13.87
N THR A 62 11.95 6.83 15.08
CA THR A 62 12.70 7.06 16.32
C THR A 62 12.70 5.86 17.25
N ALA A 63 11.66 5.02 17.22
CA ALA A 63 11.62 3.76 17.96
C ALA A 63 10.74 2.72 17.25
N VAL A 64 11.08 1.45 17.40
CA VAL A 64 10.30 0.32 16.86
C VAL A 64 10.08 -0.70 17.97
N SER A 65 8.84 -1.16 18.10
CA SER A 65 8.44 -2.23 19.01
C SER A 65 7.43 -3.15 18.32
N GLU A 66 7.09 -4.28 18.96
CA GLU A 66 6.05 -5.18 18.43
C GLU A 66 4.67 -4.52 18.34
N ALA A 67 4.36 -3.58 19.26
CA ALA A 67 3.05 -2.97 19.37
C ALA A 67 2.90 -1.71 18.51
N ARG A 68 3.96 -0.91 18.37
CA ARG A 68 3.93 0.38 17.67
C ARG A 68 5.29 0.83 17.17
N ILE A 69 5.24 1.78 16.25
CA ILE A 69 6.38 2.52 15.71
C ILE A 69 6.24 3.97 16.14
N GLU A 70 7.28 4.52 16.75
CA GLU A 70 7.37 5.94 17.09
C GLU A 70 8.24 6.65 16.04
N ALA A 71 7.84 7.87 15.69
CA ALA A 71 8.50 8.65 14.65
C ALA A 71 8.35 10.15 14.90
N THR A 72 9.05 10.94 14.11
CA THR A 72 8.73 12.35 13.88
C THR A 72 8.09 12.52 12.51
N ASP A 73 7.12 13.42 12.40
CA ASP A 73 6.52 13.89 11.16
C ASP A 73 6.66 15.42 11.11
N ASN A 74 7.51 15.94 10.22
CA ASN A 74 7.97 17.34 10.21
C ASN A 74 8.45 17.83 11.59
N GLY A 75 9.15 16.96 12.33
CA GLY A 75 9.64 17.23 13.69
C GLY A 75 8.60 17.10 14.80
N GLY A 76 7.31 17.01 14.49
CA GLY A 76 6.25 16.73 15.45
C GLY A 76 6.17 15.23 15.78
N LYS A 77 5.78 14.88 17.01
CA LYS A 77 5.63 13.48 17.41
C LYS A 77 4.56 12.77 16.57
N ALA A 78 4.88 11.57 16.10
CA ALA A 78 3.95 10.66 15.42
C ALA A 78 4.05 9.23 15.96
N ILE A 79 2.95 8.49 15.89
CA ILE A 79 2.82 7.08 16.29
C ILE A 79 2.11 6.35 15.16
N TYR A 80 2.69 5.21 14.77
CA TYR A 80 2.16 4.33 13.74
C TYR A 80 1.99 2.91 14.27
N SER A 81 1.08 2.15 13.70
CA SER A 81 1.05 0.69 13.88
C SER A 81 2.28 0.03 13.26
N PRO A 82 2.55 -1.25 13.56
CA PRO A 82 3.60 -2.02 12.88
C PRO A 82 3.45 -2.11 11.35
N ASP A 83 2.24 -1.87 10.84
CA ASP A 83 1.93 -1.84 9.39
C ASP A 83 2.13 -0.44 8.78
N MET A 84 2.74 0.50 9.51
CA MET A 84 2.95 1.90 9.11
C MET A 84 1.65 2.70 8.87
N ASN A 85 0.57 2.33 9.54
CA ASN A 85 -0.65 3.15 9.54
C ASN A 85 -0.65 4.16 10.69
N PRO A 86 -1.11 5.40 10.47
CA PRO A 86 -1.10 6.42 11.53
C PRO A 86 -2.12 6.10 12.62
N GLU A 87 -1.64 6.06 13.86
CA GLU A 87 -2.45 6.13 15.08
C GLU A 87 -2.54 7.59 15.55
N GLU A 88 -1.42 8.31 15.47
CA GLU A 88 -1.31 9.71 15.83
C GLU A 88 -0.28 10.41 14.93
N THR A 89 -0.65 11.54 14.34
CA THR A 89 0.25 12.49 13.66
C THR A 89 0.21 13.82 14.40
N PRO A 90 1.07 14.80 14.06
CA PRO A 90 0.98 16.14 14.63
C PRO A 90 -0.39 16.80 14.42
N GLU A 91 -1.10 16.45 13.36
CA GLU A 91 -2.39 17.03 12.98
C GLU A 91 -3.60 16.24 13.51
N SER A 92 -3.48 14.94 13.73
CA SER A 92 -4.65 14.08 13.98
C SER A 92 -4.39 12.86 14.85
N ARG A 93 -5.43 12.37 15.54
CA ARG A 93 -5.49 11.04 16.17
C ARG A 93 -6.57 10.20 15.50
N PHE A 94 -6.32 8.89 15.33
CA PHE A 94 -7.22 7.95 14.68
C PHE A 94 -7.70 6.87 15.67
N GLU A 95 -9.00 6.64 15.74
CA GLU A 95 -9.61 5.67 16.66
C GLU A 95 -10.68 4.80 15.94
N PRO A 96 -10.41 3.50 15.67
CA PRO A 96 -9.14 2.80 15.88
C PRO A 96 -8.03 3.34 14.96
N THR A 97 -6.80 2.83 15.08
CA THR A 97 -5.70 3.15 14.15
C THR A 97 -6.18 3.04 12.70
N ALA A 98 -5.79 3.99 11.84
CA ALA A 98 -6.15 3.96 10.44
C ALA A 98 -5.67 2.65 9.76
N ALA A 99 -6.24 2.30 8.62
CA ALA A 99 -5.87 1.09 7.87
C ALA A 99 -5.75 1.36 6.37
N ALA A 100 -4.73 2.11 5.96
CA ALA A 100 -4.35 2.26 4.56
C ALA A 100 -3.53 1.06 4.05
N LEU A 101 -2.77 0.41 4.93
CA LEU A 101 -2.04 -0.82 4.68
C LEU A 101 -2.57 -1.94 5.58
N ARG A 102 -2.55 -3.18 5.09
CA ARG A 102 -2.78 -4.39 5.87
C ARG A 102 -1.89 -5.46 5.29
N PHE A 103 -0.95 -5.97 6.08
CA PHE A 103 -0.03 -6.99 5.60
C PHE A 103 -0.39 -8.40 6.13
N PRO A 104 -0.04 -9.47 5.39
CA PRO A 104 0.36 -9.42 3.98
C PRO A 104 -0.82 -9.01 3.09
N PHE A 105 -0.54 -8.47 1.90
CA PHE A 105 -1.57 -8.23 0.88
C PHE A 105 -1.10 -8.65 -0.51
N SER A 106 -2.05 -8.81 -1.43
CA SER A 106 -1.84 -9.17 -2.82
C SER A 106 -2.82 -8.42 -3.72
N LYS A 107 -2.61 -8.51 -5.04
CA LYS A 107 -3.53 -7.92 -6.02
C LYS A 107 -4.94 -8.49 -5.84
N GLY A 108 -5.93 -7.61 -5.79
CA GLY A 108 -7.34 -7.96 -5.62
C GLY A 108 -7.82 -7.94 -4.17
N ASP A 109 -6.91 -7.85 -3.20
CA ASP A 109 -7.30 -7.76 -1.79
C ASP A 109 -8.09 -6.50 -1.51
N LYS A 110 -9.01 -6.63 -0.56
CA LYS A 110 -9.90 -5.57 -0.11
C LYS A 110 -10.07 -5.58 1.39
N TRP A 111 -10.17 -4.39 1.96
CA TRP A 111 -10.55 -4.23 3.36
C TRP A 111 -11.27 -2.91 3.58
N SER A 112 -12.07 -2.86 4.62
CA SER A 112 -12.79 -1.64 5.02
C SER A 112 -12.28 -1.14 6.36
N TRP A 113 -12.46 0.15 6.59
CA TRP A 113 -12.18 0.79 7.87
C TRP A 113 -13.28 1.81 8.18
N ASN A 114 -13.65 1.88 9.45
CA ASN A 114 -14.57 2.87 9.99
C ASN A 114 -14.02 3.31 11.34
N GLY A 115 -13.85 4.62 11.52
CA GLY A 115 -13.29 5.16 12.74
C GLY A 115 -13.38 6.66 12.83
N LYS A 116 -13.01 7.16 13.99
CA LYS A 116 -12.98 8.57 14.32
C LYS A 116 -11.62 9.17 14.00
N VAL A 117 -11.63 10.41 13.54
CA VAL A 117 -10.43 11.23 13.36
C VAL A 117 -10.58 12.50 14.18
N HIS A 118 -9.74 12.65 15.19
CA HIS A 118 -9.68 13.84 16.01
C HIS A 118 -8.66 14.82 15.44
N LEU A 119 -9.12 15.96 14.92
CA LEU A 119 -8.26 17.01 14.39
C LEU A 119 -7.71 17.86 15.55
N LYS A 120 -6.40 17.82 15.77
CA LYS A 120 -5.76 18.48 16.91
C LYS A 120 -5.85 20.01 16.85
N ALA A 121 -5.79 20.58 15.65
CA ALA A 121 -5.81 22.04 15.47
C ALA A 121 -7.17 22.68 15.81
N THR A 122 -8.28 21.95 15.60
CA THR A 122 -9.63 22.50 15.78
C THR A 122 -10.42 21.81 16.90
N GLY A 123 -9.93 20.68 17.41
CA GLY A 123 -10.67 19.80 18.33
C GLY A 123 -11.83 19.05 17.67
N MET A 124 -12.05 19.22 16.37
CA MET A 124 -13.17 18.61 15.64
C MET A 124 -13.00 17.10 15.55
N MET A 125 -14.10 16.37 15.72
CA MET A 125 -14.17 14.94 15.49
C MET A 125 -14.85 14.65 14.16
N LEU A 126 -14.18 13.87 13.31
CA LEU A 126 -14.73 13.37 12.05
C LEU A 126 -14.98 11.86 12.18
N THR A 127 -15.93 11.34 11.41
CA THR A 127 -16.05 9.89 11.17
C THR A 127 -15.68 9.59 9.73
N ASN A 128 -14.62 8.80 9.54
CA ASN A 128 -14.19 8.37 8.22
C ASN A 128 -14.64 6.92 8.02
N GLN A 129 -15.21 6.62 6.85
CA GLN A 129 -15.57 5.27 6.44
C GLN A 129 -15.09 5.04 5.02
N TYR A 130 -14.28 4.01 4.79
CA TYR A 130 -13.73 3.73 3.46
C TYR A 130 -13.47 2.25 3.21
N GLU A 131 -13.41 1.87 1.93
CA GLU A 131 -12.86 0.62 1.42
C GLU A 131 -11.50 0.90 0.76
N MET A 132 -10.56 -0.01 0.93
CA MET A 132 -9.30 -0.08 0.21
C MET A 132 -9.35 -1.26 -0.75
N THR A 133 -8.85 -1.08 -1.97
CA THR A 133 -8.65 -2.14 -2.96
C THR A 133 -7.22 -2.11 -3.50
N VAL A 134 -6.57 -3.27 -3.61
CA VAL A 134 -5.26 -3.41 -4.28
C VAL A 134 -5.48 -3.68 -5.78
N ASN A 135 -5.31 -2.67 -6.63
CA ASN A 135 -5.65 -2.78 -8.05
C ASN A 135 -4.61 -3.56 -8.87
N GLY A 136 -3.34 -3.53 -8.46
CA GLY A 136 -2.27 -4.25 -9.14
C GLY A 136 -0.93 -3.53 -9.05
N GLN A 137 0.04 -4.01 -9.83
CA GLN A 137 1.38 -3.46 -9.87
C GLN A 137 1.57 -2.47 -11.03
N GLU A 138 2.33 -1.41 -10.79
CA GLU A 138 2.82 -0.51 -11.84
C GLU A 138 4.17 0.12 -11.44
N SER A 139 4.98 0.49 -12.42
CA SER A 139 6.23 1.20 -12.18
C SER A 139 5.97 2.70 -12.04
N VAL A 140 6.53 3.31 -11.00
CA VAL A 140 6.41 4.75 -10.74
C VAL A 140 7.79 5.36 -10.64
N THR A 141 8.02 6.45 -11.37
CA THR A 141 9.25 7.25 -11.28
C THR A 141 8.96 8.58 -10.60
N VAL A 142 9.71 8.86 -9.54
CA VAL A 142 9.71 10.12 -8.77
C VAL A 142 11.15 10.61 -8.62
N LYS A 143 11.36 11.76 -7.97
CA LYS A 143 12.73 12.29 -7.76
C LYS A 143 13.63 11.35 -6.95
N ALA A 144 13.07 10.55 -6.05
CA ALA A 144 13.81 9.53 -5.30
C ALA A 144 14.24 8.30 -6.13
N GLY A 145 13.75 8.15 -7.37
CA GLY A 145 14.07 7.04 -8.26
C GLY A 145 12.84 6.37 -8.87
N SER A 146 13.05 5.20 -9.47
CA SER A 146 12.00 4.35 -10.06
C SER A 146 11.72 3.15 -9.16
N PHE A 147 10.45 2.86 -8.95
CA PHE A 147 9.99 1.83 -8.02
C PHE A 147 8.93 0.95 -8.67
N ASP A 148 8.99 -0.35 -8.40
CA ASP A 148 7.87 -1.25 -8.62
C ASP A 148 6.89 -1.10 -7.47
N THR A 149 5.66 -0.69 -7.79
CA THR A 149 4.67 -0.31 -6.80
C THR A 149 3.41 -1.15 -6.92
N TYR A 150 2.67 -1.22 -5.82
CA TYR A 150 1.28 -1.66 -5.81
C TYR A 150 0.39 -0.43 -5.70
N LYS A 151 -0.57 -0.31 -6.62
CA LYS A 151 -1.59 0.73 -6.61
C LYS A 151 -2.74 0.32 -5.71
N LEU A 152 -2.93 1.08 -4.64
CA LEU A 152 -3.98 0.91 -3.65
C LEU A 152 -4.97 2.08 -3.79
N VAL A 153 -6.26 1.79 -3.94
CA VAL A 153 -7.31 2.79 -4.10
C VAL A 153 -8.23 2.78 -2.89
N MET A 154 -8.27 3.91 -2.19
CA MET A 154 -9.14 4.17 -1.05
C MET A 154 -10.35 5.00 -1.50
N GLN A 155 -11.55 4.51 -1.24
CA GLN A 155 -12.80 5.21 -1.56
C GLN A 155 -13.73 5.19 -0.37
N GLY A 156 -14.34 6.34 -0.06
CA GLY A 156 -15.18 6.43 1.11
C GLY A 156 -15.76 7.82 1.35
N TYR A 157 -16.15 8.05 2.61
CA TYR A 157 -16.79 9.26 3.08
C TYR A 157 -16.10 9.79 4.32
N ILE A 158 -15.98 11.12 4.38
CA ILE A 158 -15.67 11.88 5.59
C ILE A 158 -16.99 12.47 6.08
N ASN A 159 -17.36 12.16 7.31
CA ASN A 159 -18.61 12.59 7.93
C ASN A 159 -18.33 13.53 9.11
N THR A 160 -19.12 14.58 9.20
CA THR A 160 -19.32 15.42 10.39
C THR A 160 -20.76 15.22 10.86
N ASP A 161 -21.13 15.85 11.98
CA ASP A 161 -22.53 15.87 12.44
C ASP A 161 -23.49 16.55 11.45
N ARG A 162 -22.98 17.34 10.49
CA ARG A 162 -23.78 18.16 9.58
C ARG A 162 -23.64 17.81 8.10
N SER A 163 -22.62 17.03 7.73
CA SER A 163 -22.30 16.79 6.32
C SER A 163 -21.59 15.45 6.12
N SER A 164 -21.90 14.80 5.00
CA SER A 164 -21.11 13.70 4.46
C SER A 164 -20.46 14.13 3.15
N ARG A 165 -19.18 13.83 2.98
CA ARG A 165 -18.44 14.18 1.77
C ARG A 165 -17.66 12.98 1.25
N PRO A 166 -17.84 12.57 -0.02
CA PRO A 166 -17.05 11.49 -0.59
C PRO A 166 -15.60 11.94 -0.78
N PHE A 167 -14.69 10.99 -0.72
CA PHE A 167 -13.29 11.20 -1.09
C PHE A 167 -12.73 9.96 -1.78
N THR A 168 -11.70 10.17 -2.60
CA THR A 168 -10.89 9.12 -3.19
C THR A 168 -9.43 9.46 -2.97
N ARG A 169 -8.66 8.46 -2.58
CA ARG A 169 -7.21 8.60 -2.42
C ARG A 169 -6.52 7.38 -2.99
N THR A 170 -5.54 7.62 -3.85
CA THR A 170 -4.73 6.57 -4.45
C THR A 170 -3.34 6.60 -3.84
N TYR A 171 -2.82 5.43 -3.50
CA TYR A 171 -1.51 5.21 -2.91
C TYR A 171 -0.70 4.29 -3.82
N TRP A 172 0.58 4.58 -3.97
CA TRP A 172 1.54 3.73 -4.66
C TRP A 172 2.55 3.24 -3.65
N TYR A 173 2.35 2.02 -3.15
CA TYR A 173 3.23 1.41 -2.15
C TYR A 173 4.36 0.65 -2.85
N ALA A 174 5.61 0.95 -2.51
CA ALA A 174 6.77 0.20 -3.00
C ALA A 174 7.39 -0.62 -1.86
N PRO A 175 7.45 -1.97 -1.98
CA PRO A 175 8.13 -2.80 -0.98
C PRO A 175 9.60 -2.41 -0.79
N SER A 176 10.30 -2.05 -1.88
CA SER A 176 11.70 -1.60 -1.86
C SER A 176 11.89 -0.25 -1.13
N ALA A 177 10.85 0.59 -1.08
CA ALA A 177 10.87 1.83 -0.30
C ALA A 177 10.30 1.65 1.12
N ARG A 178 9.77 0.47 1.46
CA ARG A 178 9.04 0.19 2.71
C ARG A 178 7.92 1.21 3.01
N GLY A 179 7.33 1.79 1.98
CA GLY A 179 6.42 2.93 2.12
C GLY A 179 5.79 3.36 0.81
N PHE A 180 5.03 4.46 0.87
CA PHE A 180 4.42 5.05 -0.32
C PHE A 180 5.45 5.89 -1.08
N VAL A 181 5.49 5.75 -2.40
CA VAL A 181 6.32 6.62 -3.27
C VAL A 181 5.53 7.75 -3.87
N ARG A 182 4.21 7.57 -3.98
CA ARG A 182 3.24 8.57 -4.43
C ARG A 182 1.92 8.41 -3.69
N ILE A 183 1.26 9.53 -3.41
CA ILE A 183 -0.09 9.60 -2.87
C ILE A 183 -0.85 10.68 -3.64
N VAL A 184 -2.07 10.41 -4.07
CA VAL A 184 -2.95 11.38 -4.73
C VAL A 184 -4.29 11.41 -3.99
N ASN A 185 -4.70 12.60 -3.57
CA ASN A 185 -5.97 12.87 -2.95
C ASN A 185 -6.85 13.63 -3.96
N GLU A 186 -7.97 13.02 -4.35
CA GLU A 186 -8.87 13.52 -5.40
C GLU A 186 -10.06 14.31 -4.82
N ASP A 187 -9.92 14.78 -3.59
CA ASP A 187 -10.91 15.63 -2.95
C ASP A 187 -11.12 16.92 -3.74
N ARG A 188 -12.31 17.09 -4.33
CA ARG A 188 -12.65 18.28 -5.13
C ARG A 188 -12.40 19.60 -4.40
N ALA A 189 -12.55 19.63 -3.08
CA ALA A 189 -12.36 20.85 -2.31
C ALA A 189 -10.88 21.15 -2.02
N SER A 190 -10.03 20.12 -2.03
CA SER A 190 -8.61 20.24 -1.66
C SER A 190 -7.81 19.08 -2.25
N PRO A 191 -7.61 19.04 -3.57
CA PRO A 191 -6.90 17.94 -4.20
C PRO A 191 -5.42 18.22 -4.13
N TRP A 192 -4.68 17.21 -3.71
CA TRP A 192 -3.23 17.32 -3.55
C TRP A 192 -2.59 16.00 -3.91
N GLN A 193 -1.30 16.07 -4.21
CA GLN A 193 -0.46 14.91 -4.42
C GLN A 193 0.83 15.05 -3.64
N MET A 194 1.38 13.93 -3.20
CA MET A 194 2.69 13.84 -2.58
C MET A 194 3.54 12.84 -3.34
N GLU A 195 4.80 13.19 -3.58
CA GLU A 195 5.78 12.32 -4.22
C GLU A 195 7.07 12.27 -3.42
N LEU A 196 7.65 11.07 -3.30
CA LEU A 196 8.88 10.82 -2.58
C LEU A 196 10.05 11.53 -3.28
N GLN A 197 10.73 12.39 -2.52
CA GLN A 197 11.88 13.18 -2.95
C GLN A 197 13.19 12.52 -2.55
N GLU A 198 13.26 12.07 -1.30
CA GLU A 198 14.43 11.45 -0.72
C GLU A 198 14.00 10.24 0.10
N LEU A 199 14.81 9.17 0.03
CA LEU A 199 14.64 7.94 0.77
C LEU A 199 15.97 7.60 1.43
N ALA A 200 15.95 7.34 2.74
CA ALA A 200 17.09 6.79 3.46
C ALA A 200 16.61 5.63 4.32
N LEU A 201 16.98 4.40 3.95
CA LEU A 201 16.63 3.20 4.70
C LEU A 201 17.87 2.68 5.42
N THR A 202 17.70 2.38 6.70
CA THR A 202 18.74 1.75 7.51
C THR A 202 18.83 0.27 7.15
N GLN A 203 20.07 -0.24 7.12
CA GLN A 203 20.36 -1.62 6.77
C GLN A 203 19.95 -2.62 7.82
#